data_AF-W0FMC6-F1
#
_entry.id   AF-W0FMC6-F1
#
_cell.length_a   1.000
_cell.length_b   1.000
_cell.length_c   1.000
_cell.angle_alpha   90.00
_cell.angle_beta   90.00
_cell.angle_gamma   90.00
#
_symmetry.space_group_name_H-M   'P 1'
#
loop_
_entity.id
_entity.type
_entity.pdbx_description
1 polymer ?
#
loop_
_entity_poly.entity_id
_entity_poly.type
_entity_poly.pdbx_seq_one_letter_code
_entity_poly.pdbx_strand_id
1 'polypeptide(L)'
;MQKKMRVLRMLAAVLLIWWAMAVSWAQPKFSKPHGLYDVGTLTVTLSSDGEGTEIRYTTDGSEPTSQSQLYKQALRLTKTTILRAVEVKDGEVASEVSTASYILMKSVLSQPNNPEGYPKEWGDYTQMQGTAKADYEMDPEMTENAALRQHIIEGMRQLPILSIVSDKDHFFSHENDPERGGIYIFTGPPVGDATGHGWTRPASIELMGGPQQHDLSVTCGIRLHGGHGRLAEKNPKHSFRLVFKKEYGPATLKYPIFGEDEPAQFDQLVLRCHFGNSWQHWMEGNREKAQYSRDVWARRMQRKLGRTSVNALYVHLFLNGMYWGLYNIAERVDNQFGKNHLGGKKSDYDVVKVEEDGGNHLEASEGDLEAWNLMVETANKASDPSCYQQLDSLLDIDAMIDYMLINQYGGNTDWDHHNWYAIRRKGTDSPGFQFLCWDTEIIFENPGENILNLKNKGYPSGLFHNLMKNGDFAWRYLQRARELLADDGMLGPRQVVEVWDSLYHTISSALYAESARWGDYRRDVHPYTTRGKLYTVEEHYMKERNRLLNNYFPIRSNRVLSDIERFVGDIPSGMAAITIPIADTPYYNLNGQPVTRPTKGIYIKDGRKVVIH
;
A
#
# COMPACT_ATOMS: atom_id res chain seq x y z
N MET A 1 -14.15 -13.56 -52.20
CA MET A 1 -12.66 -13.55 -52.16
C MET A 1 -12.06 -12.18 -51.79
N GLN A 2 -12.52 -11.06 -52.35
CA GLN A 2 -11.92 -9.73 -52.13
C GLN A 2 -11.99 -9.19 -50.67
N LYS A 3 -13.02 -9.53 -49.87
CA LYS A 3 -13.07 -9.14 -48.44
C LYS A 3 -12.00 -9.85 -47.59
N LYS A 4 -11.70 -11.13 -47.86
CA LYS A 4 -10.64 -11.88 -47.15
C LYS A 4 -9.24 -11.34 -47.48
N MET A 5 -9.00 -10.90 -48.72
CA MET A 5 -7.73 -10.26 -49.11
C MET A 5 -7.52 -8.86 -48.51
N ARG A 6 -8.59 -8.09 -48.25
CA ARG A 6 -8.49 -6.80 -47.54
C ARG A 6 -8.12 -6.97 -46.07
N VAL A 7 -8.69 -7.97 -45.40
CA VAL A 7 -8.35 -8.30 -44.00
C VAL A 7 -6.91 -8.82 -43.89
N LEU A 8 -6.45 -9.64 -44.85
CA LEU A 8 -5.06 -10.12 -44.88
C LEU A 8 -4.04 -8.99 -45.15
N ARG A 9 -4.40 -8.01 -45.98
CA ARG A 9 -3.56 -6.80 -46.22
C ARG A 9 -3.57 -5.83 -45.03
N MET A 10 -4.68 -5.72 -44.30
CA MET A 10 -4.73 -4.96 -43.03
C MET A 10 -3.94 -5.66 -41.93
N LEU A 11 -4.00 -6.98 -41.81
CA LEU A 11 -3.18 -7.75 -40.87
C LEU A 11 -1.68 -7.67 -41.20
N ALA A 12 -1.32 -7.73 -42.48
CA ALA A 12 0.06 -7.53 -42.92
C ALA A 12 0.55 -6.09 -42.70
N ALA A 13 -0.32 -5.08 -42.87
CA ALA A 13 0.00 -3.68 -42.56
C ALA A 13 0.09 -3.43 -41.05
N VAL A 14 -0.72 -4.09 -40.22
CA VAL A 14 -0.62 -4.05 -38.75
C VAL A 14 0.62 -4.79 -38.25
N LEU A 15 1.01 -5.89 -38.89
CA LEU A 15 2.28 -6.60 -38.64
C LEU A 15 3.51 -5.79 -39.11
N LEU A 16 3.40 -5.04 -40.21
CA LEU A 16 4.46 -4.14 -40.69
C LEU A 16 4.56 -2.84 -39.86
N ILE A 17 3.45 -2.37 -39.28
CA ILE A 17 3.43 -1.27 -38.29
C ILE A 17 3.93 -1.75 -36.91
N TRP A 18 3.84 -3.06 -36.61
CA TRP A 18 4.53 -3.67 -35.45
C TRP A 18 6.03 -3.89 -35.67
N TRP A 19 6.52 -3.81 -36.91
CA TRP A 19 7.94 -3.92 -37.24
C TRP A 19 8.61 -2.57 -37.50
N ALA A 20 7.84 -1.48 -37.59
CA ALA A 20 8.34 -0.13 -37.74
C ALA A 20 8.22 0.65 -36.42
N MET A 21 9.36 0.83 -35.75
CA MET A 21 9.63 1.55 -34.50
C MET A 21 9.52 0.75 -33.19
N ALA A 22 10.12 -0.44 -33.16
CA ALA A 22 11.04 -0.74 -32.08
C ALA A 22 12.45 -0.65 -32.65
N VAL A 23 13.05 0.54 -32.62
CA VAL A 23 14.50 0.55 -32.44
C VAL A 23 14.65 0.00 -31.02
N SER A 24 14.81 -1.33 -30.87
CA SER A 24 15.38 -1.82 -29.63
C SER A 24 16.80 -1.28 -29.66
N TRP A 25 17.05 -0.19 -28.94
CA TRP A 25 18.40 0.21 -28.64
C TRP A 25 19.10 -1.04 -28.09
N ALA A 26 20.18 -1.46 -28.75
CA ALA A 26 20.96 -2.61 -28.29
C ALA A 26 21.34 -2.34 -26.83
N GLN A 27 21.10 -3.29 -25.94
CA GLN A 27 21.35 -3.18 -24.52
C GLN A 27 22.30 -4.32 -24.11
N PRO A 28 23.29 -4.09 -23.22
CA PRO A 28 24.12 -5.16 -22.73
C PRO A 28 23.31 -6.26 -22.07
N LYS A 29 23.46 -7.49 -22.56
CA LYS A 29 22.84 -8.68 -21.99
C LYS A 29 23.73 -9.28 -20.92
N PHE A 30 23.12 -9.71 -19.83
CA PHE A 30 23.81 -10.44 -18.77
C PHE A 30 23.56 -11.93 -18.87
N SER A 31 24.61 -12.74 -18.66
CA SER A 31 24.53 -14.21 -18.71
C SER A 31 23.73 -14.85 -17.57
N LYS A 32 23.39 -14.09 -16.53
CA LYS A 32 22.66 -14.53 -15.34
C LYS A 32 21.50 -13.56 -15.09
N PRO A 33 20.31 -14.04 -14.69
CA PRO A 33 19.24 -13.15 -14.29
C PRO A 33 19.62 -12.41 -13.00
N HIS A 34 19.04 -11.25 -12.75
CA HIS A 34 19.05 -10.68 -11.40
C HIS A 34 18.35 -11.64 -10.43
N GLY A 35 18.63 -11.53 -9.14
CA GLY A 35 18.06 -12.49 -8.19
C GLY A 35 18.82 -12.61 -6.88
N LEU A 36 18.24 -13.40 -5.99
CA LEU A 36 18.87 -13.92 -4.79
C LEU A 36 19.63 -15.21 -5.10
N TYR A 37 20.91 -15.23 -4.76
CA TYR A 37 21.81 -16.35 -4.96
C TYR A 37 22.40 -16.82 -3.64
N ASP A 38 22.30 -18.13 -3.38
CA ASP A 38 22.92 -18.78 -2.22
C ASP A 38 24.19 -19.51 -2.65
N VAL A 39 25.19 -18.73 -3.09
CA VAL A 39 26.49 -19.23 -3.54
C VAL A 39 27.61 -18.33 -3.02
N GLY A 40 28.82 -18.89 -2.86
CA GLY A 40 29.99 -18.11 -2.42
C GLY A 40 30.59 -17.22 -3.51
N THR A 41 30.36 -17.52 -4.78
CA THR A 41 30.81 -16.69 -5.92
C THR A 41 29.88 -16.93 -7.11
N LEU A 42 29.41 -15.85 -7.74
CA LEU A 42 28.66 -15.87 -8.98
C LEU A 42 29.54 -15.34 -10.11
N THR A 43 29.56 -16.03 -11.27
CA THR A 43 30.27 -15.54 -12.46
C THR A 43 29.27 -15.02 -13.47
N VAL A 44 29.45 -13.78 -13.92
CA VAL A 44 28.59 -13.10 -14.88
C VAL A 44 29.41 -12.60 -16.06
N THR A 45 29.03 -12.99 -17.27
CA THR A 45 29.52 -12.38 -18.51
C THR A 45 28.51 -11.39 -19.07
N LEU A 46 29.02 -10.36 -19.74
CA LEU A 46 28.26 -9.36 -20.49
C LEU A 46 28.47 -9.63 -21.98
N SER A 47 27.41 -9.42 -22.77
CA SER A 47 27.44 -9.53 -24.23
C SER A 47 26.57 -8.44 -24.84
N SER A 48 26.85 -8.07 -26.08
CA SER A 48 26.12 -7.05 -26.82
C SER A 48 25.93 -7.52 -28.27
N ASP A 49 24.80 -7.15 -28.87
CA ASP A 49 24.56 -7.35 -30.31
C ASP A 49 24.99 -6.12 -31.14
N GLY A 50 25.48 -5.05 -30.48
CA GLY A 50 25.86 -3.79 -31.09
C GLY A 50 27.18 -3.88 -31.83
N GLU A 51 27.14 -3.81 -33.17
CA GLU A 51 28.34 -3.83 -34.01
C GLU A 51 29.25 -2.61 -33.76
N GLY A 52 30.53 -2.89 -33.49
CA GLY A 52 31.55 -1.86 -33.26
C GLY A 52 31.39 -1.11 -31.92
N THR A 53 30.63 -1.67 -30.98
CA THR A 53 30.46 -1.10 -29.64
C THR A 53 31.37 -1.79 -28.63
N GLU A 54 31.70 -1.07 -27.57
CA GLU A 54 32.32 -1.64 -26.37
C GLU A 54 31.36 -1.54 -25.18
N ILE A 55 31.47 -2.44 -24.20
CA ILE A 55 30.60 -2.42 -23.02
C ILE A 55 31.31 -1.73 -21.86
N ARG A 56 30.70 -0.69 -21.29
CA ARG A 56 31.14 -0.04 -20.04
C ARG A 56 30.18 -0.38 -18.91
N TYR A 57 30.70 -0.54 -17.69
CA TYR A 57 29.89 -0.95 -16.55
C TYR A 57 30.32 -0.34 -15.21
N THR A 58 29.42 -0.42 -14.24
CA THR A 58 29.60 -0.08 -12.82
C THR A 58 29.07 -1.24 -11.95
N THR A 59 29.55 -1.33 -10.71
CA THR A 59 29.19 -2.42 -9.77
C THR A 59 28.62 -1.93 -8.44
N ASP A 60 28.43 -0.63 -8.30
CA ASP A 60 27.97 0.08 -7.10
C ASP A 60 26.60 0.74 -7.29
N GLY A 61 25.95 0.52 -8.44
CA GLY A 61 24.65 1.11 -8.78
C GLY A 61 24.72 2.50 -9.41
N SER A 62 25.90 3.13 -9.49
CA SER A 62 26.07 4.39 -10.24
C SER A 62 25.80 4.22 -11.74
N GLU A 63 25.37 5.28 -12.42
CA GLU A 63 25.09 5.21 -13.85
C GLU A 63 26.39 5.07 -14.66
N PRO A 64 26.54 4.05 -15.53
CA PRO A 64 27.75 3.90 -16.32
C PRO A 64 27.82 4.97 -17.43
N THR A 65 29.01 5.51 -17.64
CA THR A 65 29.34 6.50 -18.66
C THR A 65 30.35 5.92 -19.66
N SER A 66 30.70 6.68 -20.70
CA SER A 66 31.79 6.28 -21.60
C SER A 66 33.17 6.18 -20.94
N GLN A 67 33.31 6.74 -19.73
CA GLN A 67 34.54 6.68 -18.92
C GLN A 67 34.48 5.57 -17.85
N SER A 68 33.34 4.91 -17.66
CA SER A 68 33.21 3.80 -16.72
C SER A 68 34.06 2.60 -17.13
N GLN A 69 34.14 1.57 -16.27
CA GLN A 69 35.07 0.46 -16.47
C GLN A 69 34.74 -0.31 -17.77
N LEU A 70 35.76 -0.49 -18.63
CA LEU A 70 35.64 -1.29 -19.85
C LEU A 70 35.55 -2.78 -19.51
N TYR A 71 34.50 -3.44 -19.99
CA TYR A 71 34.32 -4.88 -19.86
C TYR A 71 35.27 -5.64 -20.79
N LYS A 72 36.12 -6.50 -20.22
CA LYS A 72 37.11 -7.31 -20.97
C LYS A 72 37.03 -8.81 -20.70
N GLN A 73 36.47 -9.20 -19.56
CA GLN A 73 36.41 -10.60 -19.10
C GLN A 73 35.26 -10.79 -18.13
N ALA A 74 34.90 -12.05 -17.89
CA ALA A 74 33.85 -12.42 -16.94
C ALA A 74 34.06 -11.80 -15.55
N LEU A 75 32.98 -11.29 -14.96
CA LEU A 75 32.95 -10.71 -13.62
C LEU A 75 32.74 -11.81 -12.58
N ARG A 76 33.61 -11.86 -11.57
CA ARG A 76 33.49 -12.76 -10.42
C ARG A 76 32.93 -12.00 -9.23
N LEU A 77 31.65 -12.19 -8.96
CA LEU A 77 30.91 -11.51 -7.89
C LEU A 77 30.99 -12.36 -6.62
N THR A 78 31.67 -11.86 -5.60
CA THR A 78 31.83 -12.52 -4.28
C THR A 78 31.00 -11.87 -3.18
N LYS A 79 30.34 -10.75 -3.50
CA LYS A 79 29.40 -10.04 -2.65
C LYS A 79 28.17 -9.58 -3.45
N THR A 80 27.10 -9.19 -2.76
CA THR A 80 25.97 -8.51 -3.41
C THR A 80 26.48 -7.37 -4.27
N THR A 81 26.07 -7.36 -5.53
CA THR A 81 26.59 -6.43 -6.55
C THR A 81 25.44 -5.90 -7.38
N ILE A 82 25.42 -4.58 -7.56
CA ILE A 82 24.48 -3.91 -8.47
C ILE A 82 25.22 -3.62 -9.76
N LEU A 83 25.00 -4.46 -10.76
CA LEU A 83 25.66 -4.34 -12.05
C LEU A 83 24.83 -3.47 -12.98
N ARG A 84 25.40 -2.35 -13.44
CA ARG A 84 24.81 -1.54 -14.50
C ARG A 84 25.76 -1.47 -15.69
N ALA A 85 25.25 -1.56 -16.90
CA ALA A 85 26.07 -1.56 -18.10
C ALA A 85 25.42 -0.81 -19.28
N VAL A 86 26.27 -0.22 -20.12
CA VAL A 86 25.91 0.43 -21.39
C VAL A 86 26.86 0.01 -22.51
N GLU A 87 26.38 0.11 -23.74
CA GLU A 87 27.20 0.08 -24.94
C GLU A 87 27.71 1.49 -25.25
N VAL A 88 28.96 1.58 -25.71
CA VAL A 88 29.62 2.81 -26.10
C VAL A 88 30.12 2.67 -27.52
N LYS A 89 29.84 3.67 -28.34
CA LYS A 89 30.29 3.77 -29.73
C LYS A 89 30.89 5.14 -29.96
N ASP A 90 32.07 5.17 -30.58
CA ASP A 90 32.78 6.42 -30.91
C ASP A 90 32.94 7.38 -29.71
N GLY A 91 33.06 6.82 -28.48
CA GLY A 91 33.22 7.58 -27.24
C GLY A 91 31.92 8.06 -26.57
N GLU A 92 30.76 7.75 -27.15
CA GLU A 92 29.44 8.14 -26.65
C GLU A 92 28.62 6.93 -26.21
N VAL A 93 27.77 7.11 -25.20
CA VAL A 93 26.82 6.07 -24.76
C VAL A 93 25.78 5.87 -25.86
N ALA A 94 25.69 4.63 -26.36
CA ALA A 94 24.89 4.25 -27.51
C ALA A 94 23.71 3.31 -27.17
N SER A 95 23.53 3.00 -25.88
CA SER A 95 22.43 2.18 -25.39
C SER A 95 21.72 2.81 -24.20
N GLU A 96 20.52 2.32 -23.95
CA GLU A 96 19.89 2.39 -22.63
C GLU A 96 20.72 1.59 -21.59
N VAL A 97 20.54 1.92 -20.31
CA VAL A 97 21.23 1.23 -19.22
C VAL A 97 20.57 -0.11 -18.92
N SER A 98 21.36 -1.19 -18.92
CA SER A 98 20.95 -2.49 -18.38
C SER A 98 21.30 -2.57 -16.90
N THR A 99 20.34 -2.94 -16.06
CA THR A 99 20.50 -3.04 -14.60
C THR A 99 20.22 -4.47 -14.15
N ALA A 100 21.10 -5.04 -13.32
CA ALA A 100 20.89 -6.31 -12.63
C ALA A 100 21.39 -6.28 -11.18
N SER A 101 20.49 -6.55 -10.25
CA SER A 101 20.83 -6.78 -8.85
C SER A 101 21.16 -8.26 -8.61
N TYR A 102 22.43 -8.56 -8.33
CA TYR A 102 22.88 -9.89 -7.89
C TYR A 102 23.01 -9.90 -6.37
N ILE A 103 21.98 -10.36 -5.68
CA ILE A 103 21.91 -10.38 -4.22
C ILE A 103 22.51 -11.70 -3.74
N LEU A 104 23.61 -11.66 -2.99
CA LEU A 104 24.21 -12.87 -2.42
C LEU A 104 23.77 -13.04 -0.97
N MET A 105 23.15 -14.18 -0.65
CA MET A 105 22.63 -14.48 0.68
C MET A 105 23.68 -14.26 1.78
N LYS A 106 24.93 -14.70 1.53
CA LYS A 106 26.05 -14.49 2.45
C LYS A 106 26.28 -13.00 2.76
N SER A 107 26.22 -12.13 1.75
CA SER A 107 26.42 -10.69 1.93
C SER A 107 25.27 -10.02 2.65
N VAL A 108 24.04 -10.46 2.41
CA VAL A 108 22.87 -9.97 3.15
C VAL A 108 23.02 -10.30 4.63
N LEU A 109 23.37 -11.54 4.97
CA LEU A 109 23.55 -11.99 6.35
C LEU A 109 24.78 -11.38 7.06
N SER A 110 25.64 -10.66 6.34
CA SER A 110 26.80 -9.97 6.89
C SER A 110 26.82 -8.50 6.46
N GLN A 111 25.64 -7.91 6.24
CA GLN A 111 25.50 -6.53 5.82
C GLN A 111 26.06 -5.62 6.92
N PRO A 112 27.11 -4.82 6.63
CA PRO A 112 27.81 -4.06 7.64
C PRO A 112 27.06 -2.78 8.01
N ASN A 113 27.27 -2.28 9.23
CA ASN A 113 26.73 -0.98 9.64
C ASN A 113 27.41 0.23 8.96
N ASN A 114 28.57 0.05 8.31
CA ASN A 114 29.28 1.13 7.62
C ASN A 114 29.60 0.68 6.18
N PRO A 115 28.58 0.57 5.31
CA PRO A 115 28.81 0.22 3.91
C PRO A 115 29.66 1.29 3.22
N GLU A 116 30.57 0.85 2.35
CA GLU A 116 31.53 1.72 1.66
C GLU A 116 30.82 2.80 0.85
N GLY A 117 31.21 4.06 1.05
CA GLY A 117 30.68 5.20 0.29
C GLY A 117 29.34 5.75 0.77
N TYR A 118 28.72 5.18 1.81
CA TYR A 118 27.48 5.69 2.41
C TYR A 118 27.77 6.58 3.63
N PRO A 119 26.93 7.59 3.92
CA PRO A 119 27.14 8.45 5.07
C PRO A 119 26.80 7.73 6.37
N LYS A 120 27.49 8.12 7.44
CA LYS A 120 27.27 7.65 8.81
C LYS A 120 26.04 8.29 9.49
N GLU A 121 25.50 9.32 8.87
CA GLU A 121 24.38 10.11 9.37
C GLU A 121 23.42 10.41 8.21
N TRP A 122 22.12 10.30 8.47
CA TRP A 122 21.05 10.53 7.51
C TRP A 122 20.46 11.95 7.57
N GLY A 123 21.02 12.85 8.38
CA GLY A 123 20.59 14.24 8.46
C GLY A 123 20.03 14.63 9.81
N ASP A 124 19.78 15.92 9.99
CA ASP A 124 19.33 16.48 11.25
C ASP A 124 17.89 16.06 11.57
N TYR A 125 17.62 15.83 12.86
CA TYR A 125 16.26 15.63 13.32
C TYR A 125 15.45 16.89 13.11
N THR A 126 14.20 16.70 12.69
CA THR A 126 13.37 17.81 12.27
C THR A 126 12.62 18.45 13.45
N GLN A 127 12.19 17.64 14.43
CA GLN A 127 11.40 18.10 15.58
C GLN A 127 12.17 18.15 16.89
N MET A 128 13.45 17.76 16.89
CA MET A 128 14.30 17.76 18.07
C MET A 128 15.75 18.06 17.72
N GLN A 129 16.56 18.37 18.72
CA GLN A 129 17.99 18.57 18.51
C GLN A 129 18.71 17.23 18.29
N GLY A 130 19.70 17.24 17.39
CA GLY A 130 20.56 16.09 17.09
C GLY A 130 20.43 15.64 15.64
N THR A 131 21.20 14.60 15.32
CA THR A 131 21.33 14.09 13.95
C THR A 131 20.99 12.60 13.94
N ALA A 132 20.23 12.19 12.93
CA ALA A 132 19.88 10.80 12.70
C ALA A 132 21.13 10.00 12.33
N LYS A 133 21.56 9.13 13.24
CA LYS A 133 22.61 8.16 12.94
C LYS A 133 22.09 7.16 11.91
N ALA A 134 22.92 6.88 10.92
CA ALA A 134 22.62 5.85 9.95
C ALA A 134 22.73 4.48 10.60
N ASP A 135 21.84 3.59 10.17
CA ASP A 135 21.85 2.19 10.52
C ASP A 135 21.68 1.37 9.25
N TYR A 136 22.68 0.57 8.90
CA TYR A 136 22.63 -0.29 7.73
C TYR A 136 22.77 -1.77 8.10
N GLU A 137 23.00 -2.11 9.36
CA GLU A 137 23.45 -3.45 9.74
C GLU A 137 22.34 -4.49 9.64
N MET A 138 22.73 -5.74 9.35
CA MET A 138 21.95 -6.91 9.76
C MET A 138 22.55 -7.41 11.07
N ASP A 139 21.76 -7.35 12.14
CA ASP A 139 22.20 -7.59 13.53
C ASP A 139 22.98 -8.92 13.66
N PRO A 140 24.27 -8.86 14.05
CA PRO A 140 25.09 -10.03 14.31
C PRO A 140 24.54 -10.94 15.41
N GLU A 141 23.84 -10.40 16.43
CA GLU A 141 23.21 -11.21 17.49
C GLU A 141 22.20 -12.20 16.90
N MET A 142 21.55 -11.83 15.80
CA MET A 142 20.61 -12.68 15.08
C MET A 142 21.26 -13.48 13.96
N THR A 143 22.12 -12.88 13.14
CA THR A 143 22.67 -13.52 11.95
C THR A 143 23.80 -14.52 12.24
N GLU A 144 24.48 -14.41 13.37
CA GLU A 144 25.50 -15.37 13.83
C GLU A 144 24.91 -16.50 14.70
N ASN A 145 23.71 -16.30 15.24
CA ASN A 145 22.98 -17.36 15.93
C ASN A 145 22.48 -18.41 14.92
N ALA A 146 22.94 -19.66 15.06
CA ALA A 146 22.68 -20.71 14.05
C ALA A 146 21.18 -20.97 13.80
N ALA A 147 20.34 -20.92 14.83
CA ALA A 147 18.89 -21.17 14.68
C ALA A 147 18.19 -19.98 14.02
N LEU A 148 18.45 -18.76 14.52
CA LEU A 148 17.85 -17.53 13.95
C LEU A 148 18.34 -17.28 12.53
N ARG A 149 19.62 -17.53 12.23
CA ARG A 149 20.20 -17.45 10.89
C ARG A 149 19.42 -18.30 9.88
N GLN A 150 19.04 -19.52 10.26
CA GLN A 150 18.28 -20.40 9.37
C GLN A 150 16.89 -19.84 9.10
N HIS A 151 16.20 -19.31 10.12
CA HIS A 151 14.91 -18.64 9.93
C HIS A 151 15.02 -17.38 9.07
N ILE A 152 16.10 -16.60 9.18
CA ILE A 152 16.35 -15.44 8.32
C ILE A 152 16.53 -15.88 6.86
N ILE A 153 17.32 -16.94 6.61
CA ILE A 153 17.52 -17.50 5.25
C ILE A 153 16.20 -17.96 4.63
N GLU A 154 15.37 -18.67 5.41
CA GLU A 154 14.04 -19.10 4.99
C GLU A 154 13.11 -17.91 4.75
N GLY A 155 13.15 -16.91 5.64
CA GLY A 155 12.39 -15.67 5.53
C GLY A 155 12.69 -14.89 4.26
N MET A 156 13.96 -14.76 3.89
CA MET A 156 14.39 -14.10 2.65
C MET A 156 13.86 -14.76 1.38
N ARG A 157 13.42 -16.03 1.45
CA ARG A 157 12.83 -16.78 0.34
C ARG A 157 11.30 -16.77 0.33
N GLN A 158 10.65 -16.33 1.42
CA GLN A 158 9.20 -16.37 1.55
C GLN A 158 8.49 -15.36 0.65
N LEU A 159 9.09 -14.19 0.45
CA LEU A 159 8.49 -13.05 -0.25
C LEU A 159 9.25 -12.72 -1.52
N PRO A 160 8.59 -12.13 -2.53
CA PRO A 160 9.26 -11.49 -3.65
C PRO A 160 10.26 -10.44 -3.18
N ILE A 161 11.29 -10.20 -3.97
CA ILE A 161 12.29 -9.15 -3.73
C ILE A 161 12.00 -7.99 -4.65
N LEU A 162 11.83 -6.79 -4.07
CA LEU A 162 11.86 -5.53 -4.81
C LEU A 162 13.23 -4.88 -4.58
N SER A 163 14.06 -4.83 -5.63
CA SER A 163 15.32 -4.09 -5.60
C SER A 163 15.12 -2.73 -6.25
N ILE A 164 15.60 -1.67 -5.60
CA ILE A 164 15.61 -0.31 -6.12
C ILE A 164 17.07 0.10 -6.28
N VAL A 165 17.40 0.52 -7.50
CA VAL A 165 18.73 0.94 -7.90
C VAL A 165 18.68 2.39 -8.33
N SER A 166 19.51 3.23 -7.73
CA SER A 166 19.65 4.64 -8.06
C SER A 166 21.07 5.08 -7.72
N ASP A 167 21.49 6.24 -8.22
CA ASP A 167 22.63 6.92 -7.61
C ASP A 167 22.40 7.03 -6.09
N LYS A 168 23.43 6.73 -5.30
CA LYS A 168 23.35 6.77 -3.83
C LYS A 168 23.03 8.19 -3.34
N ASP A 169 23.50 9.21 -4.05
CA ASP A 169 23.37 10.62 -3.65
C ASP A 169 21.93 11.10 -3.82
N HIS A 170 21.15 10.48 -4.72
CA HIS A 170 19.70 10.69 -4.78
C HIS A 170 18.98 10.38 -3.47
N PHE A 171 19.51 9.45 -2.66
CA PHE A 171 18.99 9.16 -1.33
C PHE A 171 19.71 9.96 -0.26
N PHE A 172 21.05 9.98 -0.31
CA PHE A 172 21.85 10.29 0.87
C PHE A 172 22.75 11.53 0.73
N SER A 173 22.62 12.31 -0.34
CA SER A 173 23.35 13.57 -0.47
C SER A 173 22.89 14.59 0.57
N HIS A 174 23.86 15.18 1.27
CA HIS A 174 23.66 16.28 2.21
C HIS A 174 23.63 17.65 1.51
N GLU A 175 23.70 17.67 0.18
CA GLU A 175 23.59 18.92 -0.57
C GLU A 175 22.13 19.40 -0.61
N ASN A 176 21.85 20.55 0.00
CA ASN A 176 20.51 21.15 -0.05
C ASN A 176 20.26 21.77 -1.43
N ASP A 177 19.91 20.92 -2.40
CA ASP A 177 19.69 21.27 -3.80
C ASP A 177 18.50 20.47 -4.36
N PRO A 178 17.54 21.09 -5.06
CA PRO A 178 16.35 20.41 -5.59
C PRO A 178 16.63 19.21 -6.51
N GLU A 179 17.75 19.23 -7.22
CA GLU A 179 18.16 18.20 -8.17
C GLU A 179 19.10 17.17 -7.53
N ARG A 180 20.02 17.64 -6.67
CA ARG A 180 21.14 16.84 -6.14
C ARG A 180 20.97 16.38 -4.70
N GLY A 181 20.02 16.94 -3.96
CA GLY A 181 19.81 16.61 -2.55
C GLY A 181 19.20 15.23 -2.35
N GLY A 182 19.60 14.57 -1.28
CA GLY A 182 19.18 13.23 -0.93
C GLY A 182 17.78 13.21 -0.32
N ILE A 183 16.87 12.41 -0.87
CA ILE A 183 15.48 12.34 -0.36
C ILE A 183 15.37 11.70 1.04
N TYR A 184 16.40 10.99 1.53
CA TYR A 184 16.48 10.54 2.93
C TYR A 184 17.00 11.62 3.87
N ILE A 185 17.69 12.63 3.34
CA ILE A 185 18.23 13.74 4.13
C ILE A 185 17.21 14.88 4.21
N PHE A 186 16.59 15.20 3.09
CA PHE A 186 15.59 16.27 2.94
C PHE A 186 14.21 15.65 2.71
N THR A 187 13.48 15.45 3.80
CA THR A 187 12.30 14.57 3.80
C THR A 187 10.97 15.26 3.49
N GLY A 188 10.97 16.60 3.46
CA GLY A 188 9.82 17.44 3.12
C GLY A 188 8.72 17.50 4.20
N PRO A 189 7.65 18.27 3.95
CA PRO A 189 6.52 18.47 4.87
C PRO A 189 5.72 17.18 5.11
N PRO A 190 4.81 17.13 6.12
CA PRO A 190 4.25 18.25 6.92
C PRO A 190 5.11 18.73 8.09
N VAL A 191 6.30 18.17 8.27
CA VAL A 191 7.12 18.48 9.43
C VAL A 191 8.50 18.89 8.96
N GLY A 192 8.97 20.03 9.46
CA GLY A 192 10.21 20.67 9.01
C GLY A 192 9.94 21.88 8.13
N ASP A 193 10.94 22.25 7.33
CA ASP A 193 10.75 23.22 6.26
C ASP A 193 10.20 22.53 5.00
N ALA A 194 10.00 23.30 3.93
CA ALA A 194 9.52 22.76 2.66
C ALA A 194 10.63 22.03 1.86
N THR A 195 11.85 21.91 2.39
CA THR A 195 12.99 21.33 1.66
C THR A 195 12.75 19.83 1.47
N GLY A 196 12.93 19.34 0.25
CA GLY A 196 12.55 17.96 -0.09
C GLY A 196 11.11 17.79 -0.59
N HIS A 197 10.24 18.81 -0.45
CA HIS A 197 8.86 18.68 -0.90
C HIS A 197 8.79 18.43 -2.40
N GLY A 198 8.08 17.37 -2.80
CA GLY A 198 7.91 17.05 -4.22
C GLY A 198 9.08 16.32 -4.87
N TRP A 199 10.24 16.24 -4.21
CA TRP A 199 11.47 15.75 -4.84
C TRP A 199 11.32 14.31 -5.28
N THR A 200 11.61 14.08 -6.56
CA THR A 200 11.57 12.76 -7.20
C THR A 200 12.92 12.53 -7.87
N ARG A 201 13.45 11.31 -7.76
CA ARG A 201 14.77 10.94 -8.25
C ARG A 201 14.66 9.80 -9.26
N PRO A 202 15.48 9.78 -10.33
CA PRO A 202 15.55 8.64 -11.23
C PRO A 202 15.96 7.37 -10.49
N ALA A 203 15.30 6.26 -10.77
CA ALA A 203 15.61 4.95 -10.26
C ALA A 203 15.31 3.86 -11.29
N SER A 204 15.85 2.67 -11.07
CA SER A 204 15.47 1.42 -11.72
C SER A 204 14.95 0.47 -10.64
N ILE A 205 13.88 -0.24 -10.93
CA ILE A 205 13.32 -1.25 -10.04
C ILE A 205 13.39 -2.63 -10.69
N GLU A 206 13.59 -3.63 -9.86
CA GLU A 206 13.58 -5.04 -10.22
C GLU A 206 12.67 -5.78 -9.24
N LEU A 207 11.62 -6.45 -9.72
CA LEU A 207 10.76 -7.30 -8.89
C LEU A 207 11.03 -8.77 -9.25
N MET A 208 11.55 -9.52 -8.29
CA MET A 208 12.05 -10.89 -8.47
C MET A 208 11.15 -11.86 -7.71
N GLY A 209 10.74 -12.95 -8.36
CA GLY A 209 9.90 -13.97 -7.72
C GLY A 209 8.49 -13.47 -7.37
N GLY A 210 7.97 -12.49 -8.11
CA GLY A 210 6.62 -11.96 -7.96
C GLY A 210 5.52 -12.98 -8.33
N PRO A 211 4.23 -12.63 -8.15
CA PRO A 211 3.09 -13.53 -8.38
C PRO A 211 3.04 -14.21 -9.75
N GLN A 212 3.68 -13.61 -10.75
CA GLN A 212 3.67 -14.05 -12.14
C GLN A 212 4.84 -14.96 -12.53
N GLN A 213 5.80 -15.23 -11.63
CA GLN A 213 7.06 -15.91 -11.94
C GLN A 213 7.94 -15.24 -13.01
N HIS A 214 7.46 -14.19 -13.68
CA HIS A 214 8.20 -13.34 -14.60
C HIS A 214 8.73 -12.12 -13.87
N ASP A 215 10.04 -11.96 -13.85
CA ASP A 215 10.65 -10.81 -13.21
C ASP A 215 10.36 -9.51 -13.99
N LEU A 216 10.20 -8.41 -13.26
CA LEU A 216 10.06 -7.06 -13.81
C LEU A 216 11.40 -6.35 -13.70
N SER A 217 11.84 -5.65 -14.74
CA SER A 217 12.89 -4.63 -14.67
C SER A 217 12.44 -3.39 -15.44
N VAL A 218 12.41 -2.24 -14.78
CA VAL A 218 11.90 -1.00 -15.37
C VAL A 218 12.47 0.23 -14.66
N THR A 219 12.63 1.34 -15.39
CA THR A 219 12.98 2.64 -14.82
C THR A 219 11.74 3.38 -14.31
N CYS A 220 11.88 4.15 -13.24
CA CYS A 220 10.82 4.99 -12.70
C CYS A 220 11.41 6.12 -11.85
N GLY A 221 10.57 7.07 -11.45
CA GLY A 221 10.89 8.02 -10.39
C GLY A 221 10.69 7.39 -9.02
N ILE A 222 11.48 7.78 -8.04
CA ILE A 222 11.28 7.45 -6.63
C ILE A 222 11.21 8.72 -5.78
N ARG A 223 10.30 8.75 -4.81
CA ARG A 223 10.17 9.83 -3.82
C ARG A 223 9.67 9.30 -2.50
N LEU A 224 9.79 10.09 -1.42
CA LEU A 224 9.19 9.73 -0.13
C LEU A 224 7.66 9.80 -0.15
N HIS A 225 7.07 9.01 0.76
CA HIS A 225 5.63 8.95 1.05
C HIS A 225 5.36 9.03 2.56
N GLY A 226 4.16 9.46 2.96
CA GLY A 226 3.72 9.57 4.36
C GLY A 226 3.87 10.99 4.90
N GLY A 227 3.49 11.22 6.16
CA GLY A 227 3.81 12.44 6.89
C GLY A 227 4.86 12.18 7.97
N HIS A 228 4.40 11.92 9.20
CA HIS A 228 5.29 11.66 10.34
C HIS A 228 6.24 10.47 10.18
N GLY A 229 5.90 9.48 9.34
CA GLY A 229 6.79 8.35 9.04
C GLY A 229 8.06 8.71 8.27
N ARG A 230 8.16 9.96 7.77
CA ARG A 230 9.36 10.52 7.11
C ARG A 230 10.37 11.12 8.09
N LEU A 231 10.04 11.21 9.37
CA LEU A 231 10.90 11.85 10.37
C LEU A 231 11.85 10.81 10.96
N ALA A 232 13.15 10.98 10.78
CA ALA A 232 14.13 9.97 11.18
C ALA A 232 14.16 9.75 12.70
N GLU A 233 13.88 10.77 13.51
CA GLU A 233 13.75 10.62 14.96
C GLU A 233 12.59 9.69 15.35
N LYS A 234 11.57 9.64 14.49
CA LYS A 234 10.32 8.92 14.67
C LYS A 234 10.34 7.52 14.05
N ASN A 235 10.90 7.42 12.86
CA ASN A 235 10.96 6.20 12.08
C ASN A 235 12.09 6.32 11.05
N PRO A 236 13.22 5.59 11.22
CA PRO A 236 14.33 5.61 10.26
C PRO A 236 13.99 4.98 8.90
N LYS A 237 12.96 4.14 8.86
CA LYS A 237 12.61 3.30 7.72
C LYS A 237 11.46 3.93 6.94
N HIS A 238 11.74 4.75 5.92
CA HIS A 238 10.69 5.55 5.27
C HIS A 238 9.87 4.78 4.22
N SER A 239 8.64 5.25 3.97
CA SER A 239 7.80 4.80 2.84
C SER A 239 8.17 5.53 1.56
N PHE A 240 7.95 4.90 0.39
CA PHE A 240 8.23 5.48 -0.93
C PHE A 240 6.99 5.55 -1.80
N ARG A 241 7.05 6.37 -2.84
CA ARG A 241 6.25 6.20 -4.06
C ARG A 241 7.18 5.87 -5.22
N LEU A 242 6.78 4.90 -6.02
CA LEU A 242 7.28 4.68 -7.37
C LEU A 242 6.41 5.48 -8.31
N VAL A 243 7.02 6.30 -9.17
CA VAL A 243 6.35 7.26 -10.05
C VAL A 243 6.69 6.96 -11.50
N PHE A 244 5.70 6.53 -12.28
CA PHE A 244 5.86 6.23 -13.70
C PHE A 244 5.49 7.48 -14.50
N LYS A 245 6.52 8.16 -15.01
CA LYS A 245 6.42 9.37 -15.84
C LYS A 245 7.49 9.32 -16.92
N LYS A 246 7.21 9.93 -18.07
CA LYS A 246 8.10 9.91 -19.25
C LYS A 246 9.53 10.36 -18.94
N GLU A 247 9.69 11.30 -18.01
CA GLU A 247 10.99 11.84 -17.59
C GLU A 247 11.86 10.82 -16.83
N TYR A 248 11.26 9.76 -16.27
CA TYR A 248 11.96 8.73 -15.50
C TYR A 248 11.87 7.32 -16.11
N GLY A 249 11.22 7.17 -17.27
CA GLY A 249 10.93 5.87 -17.88
C GLY A 249 9.53 5.82 -18.50
N PRO A 250 8.83 4.66 -18.48
CA PRO A 250 7.46 4.59 -18.98
C PRO A 250 6.52 5.50 -18.19
N ALA A 251 5.55 6.10 -18.88
CA ALA A 251 4.53 6.96 -18.27
C ALA A 251 3.47 6.22 -17.44
N THR A 252 3.41 4.90 -17.59
CA THR A 252 2.52 4.01 -16.85
C THR A 252 3.19 2.64 -16.84
N LEU A 253 3.34 2.04 -15.65
CA LEU A 253 3.74 0.65 -15.53
C LEU A 253 2.64 -0.25 -16.08
N LYS A 254 3.00 -1.18 -16.95
CA LYS A 254 2.10 -2.22 -17.46
C LYS A 254 2.57 -3.57 -16.97
N TYR A 255 2.13 -3.96 -15.78
CA TYR A 255 2.54 -5.21 -15.13
C TYR A 255 1.46 -5.64 -14.11
N PRO A 256 0.97 -6.90 -14.14
CA PRO A 256 -0.07 -7.40 -13.23
C PRO A 256 0.51 -7.74 -11.85
N ILE A 257 0.92 -6.70 -11.13
CA ILE A 257 1.70 -6.82 -9.87
C ILE A 257 0.93 -7.52 -8.75
N PHE A 258 -0.41 -7.47 -8.77
CA PHE A 258 -1.27 -8.07 -7.74
C PHE A 258 -1.94 -9.39 -8.20
N GLY A 259 -1.56 -9.93 -9.37
CA GLY A 259 -2.17 -11.13 -9.96
C GLY A 259 -2.86 -10.83 -11.30
N GLU A 260 -3.16 -11.88 -12.07
CA GLU A 260 -3.73 -11.75 -13.43
C GLU A 260 -5.17 -11.20 -13.45
N ASP A 261 -5.93 -11.45 -12.38
CA ASP A 261 -7.31 -10.99 -12.23
C ASP A 261 -7.41 -9.55 -11.70
N GLU A 262 -6.29 -8.93 -11.35
CA GLU A 262 -6.22 -7.58 -10.80
C GLU A 262 -5.72 -6.58 -11.85
N PRO A 263 -5.93 -5.26 -11.63
CA PRO A 263 -5.41 -4.24 -12.54
C PRO A 263 -3.90 -4.36 -12.78
N ALA A 264 -3.50 -4.09 -14.02
CA ALA A 264 -2.11 -4.21 -14.47
C ALA A 264 -1.50 -2.88 -14.94
N GLN A 265 -2.14 -1.75 -14.66
CA GLN A 265 -1.72 -0.43 -15.14
C GLN A 265 -1.59 0.56 -13.98
N PHE A 266 -0.39 1.08 -13.73
CA PHE A 266 -0.12 1.96 -12.60
C PHE A 266 0.69 3.18 -13.01
N ASP A 267 0.20 4.37 -12.70
CA ASP A 267 0.99 5.60 -12.79
C ASP A 267 1.87 5.78 -11.56
N GLN A 268 1.40 5.29 -10.41
CA GLN A 268 2.14 5.29 -9.16
C GLN A 268 1.84 4.02 -8.35
N LEU A 269 2.83 3.61 -7.57
CA LEU A 269 2.70 2.59 -6.52
C LEU A 269 3.25 3.15 -5.22
N VAL A 270 2.70 2.72 -4.08
CA VAL A 270 3.18 3.11 -2.75
C VAL A 270 3.92 1.94 -2.12
N LEU A 271 5.14 2.16 -1.64
CA LEU A 271 5.89 1.20 -0.84
C LEU A 271 5.73 1.58 0.63
N ARG A 272 4.93 0.83 1.37
CA ARG A 272 4.64 1.10 2.78
C ARG A 272 5.65 0.40 3.70
N CYS A 273 6.25 1.18 4.59
CA CYS A 273 7.21 0.71 5.60
C CYS A 273 6.57 0.20 6.91
N HIS A 274 5.24 0.31 7.04
CA HIS A 274 4.46 -0.05 8.23
C HIS A 274 4.76 0.80 9.49
N PHE A 275 4.89 2.11 9.34
CA PHE A 275 5.27 3.03 10.41
C PHE A 275 4.55 2.83 11.77
N GLY A 276 3.21 2.89 11.81
CA GLY A 276 2.45 3.13 13.05
C GLY A 276 2.71 2.16 14.22
N ASN A 277 2.58 0.85 13.99
CA ASN A 277 2.86 -0.21 14.97
C ASN A 277 3.94 -1.14 14.43
N SER A 278 5.20 -0.76 14.66
CA SER A 278 6.42 -1.41 14.13
C SER A 278 7.58 -1.34 15.12
N TRP A 279 8.60 -2.20 14.96
CA TRP A 279 9.71 -2.32 15.92
C TRP A 279 10.68 -1.13 15.94
N GLN A 280 10.76 -0.38 14.85
CA GLN A 280 11.57 0.83 14.73
C GLN A 280 10.86 2.11 15.19
N HIS A 281 9.57 2.04 15.54
CA HIS A 281 8.79 3.19 16.01
C HIS A 281 9.41 3.80 17.28
N TRP A 282 9.30 5.12 17.47
CA TRP A 282 9.95 5.80 18.60
C TRP A 282 9.35 5.43 19.97
N MET A 283 8.03 5.25 20.05
CA MET A 283 7.34 4.85 21.28
C MET A 283 7.42 3.35 21.51
N GLU A 284 7.79 2.93 22.72
CA GLU A 284 7.79 1.52 23.12
C GLU A 284 6.41 0.86 23.00
N GLY A 285 5.35 1.54 23.43
CA GLY A 285 3.99 1.00 23.37
C GLY A 285 3.50 0.64 21.96
N ASN A 286 4.00 1.30 20.91
CA ASN A 286 3.71 0.95 19.51
C ASN A 286 4.56 -0.22 19.03
N ARG A 287 5.83 -0.27 19.44
CA ARG A 287 6.74 -1.37 19.11
C ARG A 287 6.26 -2.70 19.67
N GLU A 288 5.74 -2.69 20.89
CA GLU A 288 5.15 -3.89 21.52
C GLU A 288 3.90 -4.41 20.79
N LYS A 289 3.24 -3.56 19.99
CA LYS A 289 2.06 -3.91 19.22
C LYS A 289 2.38 -4.29 17.78
N ALA A 290 3.65 -4.37 17.37
CA ALA A 290 3.99 -4.58 15.96
C ALA A 290 3.39 -5.87 15.38
N GLN A 291 2.66 -5.76 14.26
CA GLN A 291 2.08 -6.91 13.54
C GLN A 291 2.21 -6.83 12.01
N TYR A 292 2.57 -5.66 11.46
CA TYR A 292 2.77 -5.41 10.02
C TYR A 292 1.58 -5.75 9.09
N SER A 293 0.40 -6.06 9.66
CA SER A 293 -0.75 -6.61 8.90
C SER A 293 -2.08 -5.87 9.13
N ARG A 294 -2.18 -4.95 10.08
CA ARG A 294 -3.45 -4.28 10.46
C ARG A 294 -4.08 -3.47 9.34
N ASP A 295 -3.29 -2.68 8.65
CA ASP A 295 -3.73 -1.88 7.49
C ASP A 295 -4.17 -2.77 6.31
N VAL A 296 -3.39 -3.81 6.01
CA VAL A 296 -3.75 -4.78 4.97
C VAL A 296 -5.00 -5.59 5.35
N TRP A 297 -5.19 -5.89 6.64
CA TRP A 297 -6.40 -6.55 7.15
C TRP A 297 -7.65 -5.73 6.87
N ALA A 298 -7.67 -4.44 7.19
CA ALA A 298 -8.85 -3.59 6.99
C ALA A 298 -9.22 -3.52 5.50
N ARG A 299 -8.22 -3.37 4.62
CA ARG A 299 -8.41 -3.40 3.17
C ARG A 299 -8.91 -4.76 2.67
N ARG A 300 -8.38 -5.87 3.19
CA ARG A 300 -8.79 -7.22 2.80
C ARG A 300 -10.21 -7.54 3.26
N MET A 301 -10.61 -7.05 4.44
CA MET A 301 -12.00 -7.12 4.89
C MET A 301 -12.93 -6.31 3.99
N GLN A 302 -12.55 -5.08 3.65
CA GLN A 302 -13.32 -4.24 2.73
C GLN A 302 -13.54 -4.92 1.37
N ARG A 303 -12.50 -5.55 0.82
CA ARG A 303 -12.59 -6.35 -0.41
C ARG A 303 -13.50 -7.57 -0.27
N LYS A 304 -13.40 -8.31 0.84
CA LYS A 304 -14.26 -9.49 1.11
C LYS A 304 -15.75 -9.13 1.24
N LEU A 305 -16.06 -7.88 1.62
CA LEU A 305 -17.42 -7.34 1.60
C LEU A 305 -17.89 -6.90 0.21
N GLY A 306 -17.09 -7.13 -0.85
CA GLY A 306 -17.41 -6.76 -2.22
C GLY A 306 -17.26 -5.26 -2.51
N ARG A 307 -16.53 -4.52 -1.66
CA ARG A 307 -16.30 -3.07 -1.82
C ARG A 307 -14.98 -2.80 -2.50
N THR A 308 -14.90 -1.66 -3.18
CA THR A 308 -13.66 -1.11 -3.73
C THR A 308 -12.61 -1.00 -2.62
N SER A 309 -11.42 -1.53 -2.87
CA SER A 309 -10.36 -1.62 -1.86
C SER A 309 -8.99 -1.66 -2.55
N VAL A 310 -7.95 -1.22 -1.84
CA VAL A 310 -6.58 -1.17 -2.36
C VAL A 310 -5.87 -2.52 -2.19
N ASN A 311 -5.29 -3.03 -3.27
CA ASN A 311 -4.45 -4.22 -3.24
C ASN A 311 -3.13 -4.00 -2.48
N ALA A 312 -2.56 -5.11 -1.99
CA ALA A 312 -1.25 -5.11 -1.35
C ALA A 312 -0.44 -6.38 -1.70
N LEU A 313 0.86 -6.21 -1.94
CA LEU A 313 1.84 -7.30 -2.12
C LEU A 313 3.00 -7.09 -1.15
N TYR A 314 3.25 -8.04 -0.24
CA TYR A 314 4.41 -7.99 0.64
C TYR A 314 5.69 -8.35 -0.12
N VAL A 315 6.77 -7.64 0.18
CA VAL A 315 8.08 -7.80 -0.46
C VAL A 315 9.21 -7.58 0.54
N HIS A 316 10.36 -8.18 0.23
CA HIS A 316 11.65 -7.74 0.76
C HIS A 316 12.16 -6.57 -0.06
N LEU A 317 12.37 -5.41 0.57
CA LEU A 317 12.92 -4.24 -0.12
C LEU A 317 14.45 -4.23 -0.04
N PHE A 318 15.11 -3.97 -1.17
CA PHE A 318 16.53 -3.68 -1.25
C PHE A 318 16.75 -2.27 -1.83
N LEU A 319 17.63 -1.49 -1.22
CA LEU A 319 18.08 -0.19 -1.73
C LEU A 319 19.56 -0.30 -2.09
N ASN A 320 19.89 -0.16 -3.38
CA ASN A 320 21.25 -0.31 -3.91
C ASN A 320 21.96 -1.59 -3.40
N GLY A 321 21.22 -2.70 -3.31
CA GLY A 321 21.73 -4.00 -2.88
C GLY A 321 21.82 -4.21 -1.37
N MET A 322 21.48 -3.21 -0.56
CA MET A 322 21.34 -3.36 0.88
C MET A 322 19.90 -3.76 1.22
N TYR A 323 19.73 -4.80 2.04
CA TYR A 323 18.44 -5.18 2.57
C TYR A 323 17.90 -4.07 3.48
N TRP A 324 16.67 -3.66 3.21
CA TRP A 324 16.00 -2.56 3.88
C TRP A 324 14.79 -2.98 4.70
N GLY A 325 14.38 -4.25 4.63
CA GLY A 325 13.30 -4.79 5.46
C GLY A 325 12.04 -5.17 4.69
N LEU A 326 11.04 -5.57 5.47
CA LEU A 326 9.69 -5.94 5.04
C LEU A 326 8.90 -4.69 4.63
N TYR A 327 8.37 -4.69 3.41
CA TYR A 327 7.46 -3.67 2.91
C TYR A 327 6.21 -4.34 2.34
N ASN A 328 5.16 -3.55 2.12
CA ASN A 328 4.15 -3.92 1.14
C ASN A 328 4.05 -2.85 0.04
N ILE A 329 3.97 -3.32 -1.20
CA ILE A 329 3.52 -2.53 -2.34
C ILE A 329 2.02 -2.37 -2.22
N ALA A 330 1.50 -1.16 -2.42
CA ALA A 330 0.07 -0.85 -2.45
C ALA A 330 -0.26 0.03 -3.66
N GLU A 331 -1.49 -0.05 -4.14
CA GLU A 331 -1.99 0.88 -5.14
C GLU A 331 -2.03 2.30 -4.57
N ARG A 332 -1.77 3.30 -5.42
CA ARG A 332 -2.06 4.68 -5.09
C ARG A 332 -3.54 4.95 -5.39
N VAL A 333 -4.31 5.42 -4.42
CA VAL A 333 -5.69 5.89 -4.68
C VAL A 333 -5.61 7.24 -5.38
N ASP A 334 -5.70 7.22 -6.69
CA ASP A 334 -5.72 8.36 -7.60
C ASP A 334 -6.72 8.12 -8.76
N ASN A 335 -6.70 8.98 -9.77
CA ASN A 335 -7.58 8.84 -10.93
C ASN A 335 -7.28 7.58 -11.79
N GLN A 336 -6.07 7.02 -11.72
CA GLN A 336 -5.68 5.79 -12.41
C GLN A 336 -6.24 4.58 -11.65
N PHE A 337 -6.25 4.61 -10.32
CA PHE A 337 -6.99 3.65 -9.50
C PHE A 337 -8.49 3.67 -9.80
N GLY A 338 -9.10 4.87 -9.87
CA GLY A 338 -10.50 5.02 -10.28
C GLY A 338 -10.77 4.37 -11.64
N LYS A 339 -9.96 4.69 -12.65
CA LYS A 339 -10.07 4.07 -13.98
C LYS A 339 -9.97 2.54 -13.92
N ASN A 340 -9.03 2.01 -13.13
CA ASN A 340 -8.75 0.58 -13.04
C ASN A 340 -9.90 -0.21 -12.42
N HIS A 341 -10.49 0.30 -11.34
CA HIS A 341 -11.47 -0.42 -10.53
C HIS A 341 -12.92 -0.07 -10.85
N LEU A 342 -13.17 1.16 -11.34
CA LEU A 342 -14.52 1.71 -11.55
C LEU A 342 -14.82 2.08 -13.01
N GLY A 343 -13.85 1.86 -13.92
CA GLY A 343 -13.98 2.08 -15.37
C GLY A 343 -13.83 3.54 -15.79
N GLY A 344 -14.31 3.90 -17.00
CA GLY A 344 -14.26 5.29 -17.49
C GLY A 344 -12.84 5.81 -17.79
N LYS A 345 -12.65 7.13 -17.67
CA LYS A 345 -11.40 7.84 -17.91
C LYS A 345 -10.87 8.49 -16.63
N LYS A 346 -9.58 8.78 -16.57
CA LYS A 346 -8.93 9.48 -15.43
C LYS A 346 -9.64 10.80 -15.09
N SER A 347 -10.03 11.58 -16.09
CA SER A 347 -10.75 12.85 -15.93
C SER A 347 -12.10 12.73 -15.24
N ASP A 348 -12.64 11.52 -15.11
CA ASP A 348 -13.98 11.27 -14.60
C ASP A 348 -13.98 11.08 -13.07
N TYR A 349 -12.86 11.31 -12.38
CA TYR A 349 -12.76 11.03 -10.95
C TYR A 349 -12.48 12.27 -10.11
N ASP A 350 -13.18 12.35 -8.97
CA ASP A 350 -12.74 13.14 -7.82
C ASP A 350 -12.17 12.17 -6.77
N VAL A 351 -11.03 12.52 -6.19
CA VAL A 351 -10.41 11.78 -5.09
C VAL A 351 -10.18 12.73 -3.93
N VAL A 352 -10.97 12.56 -2.87
CA VAL A 352 -10.90 13.36 -1.66
C VAL A 352 -10.14 12.61 -0.58
N LYS A 353 -9.24 13.32 0.09
CA LYS A 353 -8.48 12.81 1.22
C LYS A 353 -8.18 13.95 2.20
N VAL A 354 -7.45 13.63 3.26
CA VAL A 354 -6.81 14.64 4.10
C VAL A 354 -5.36 14.77 3.67
N GLU A 355 -4.93 15.97 3.27
CA GLU A 355 -3.56 16.23 2.83
C GLU A 355 -2.59 16.01 4.00
N GLU A 356 -1.67 15.07 3.82
CA GLU A 356 -0.62 14.83 4.80
C GLU A 356 0.42 15.96 4.78
N ASP A 357 0.74 16.55 3.62
CA ASP A 357 1.81 17.55 3.48
C ASP A 357 1.34 18.99 3.89
N GLY A 358 0.03 19.26 3.91
CA GLY A 358 -0.58 20.60 4.09
C GLY A 358 -1.15 20.90 5.50
N GLY A 359 -0.82 20.10 6.52
CA GLY A 359 -1.30 20.32 7.88
C GLY A 359 -2.66 19.69 8.19
N ASN A 360 -2.94 18.52 7.60
CA ASN A 360 -4.14 17.70 7.82
C ASN A 360 -5.47 18.40 7.45
N HIS A 361 -5.48 19.15 6.35
CA HIS A 361 -6.73 19.67 5.80
C HIS A 361 -7.34 18.72 4.77
N LEU A 362 -8.66 18.74 4.66
CA LEU A 362 -9.38 18.07 3.59
C LEU A 362 -8.97 18.66 2.22
N GLU A 363 -8.70 17.82 1.24
CA GLU A 363 -8.37 18.22 -0.13
C GLU A 363 -9.02 17.31 -1.18
N ALA A 364 -9.19 17.83 -2.39
CA ALA A 364 -9.37 17.01 -3.58
C ALA A 364 -8.00 16.81 -4.23
N SER A 365 -7.39 15.65 -4.00
CA SER A 365 -6.13 15.26 -4.65
C SER A 365 -6.31 15.02 -6.16
N GLU A 366 -7.55 14.76 -6.59
CA GLU A 366 -7.97 14.70 -7.98
C GLU A 366 -9.32 15.41 -8.11
N GLY A 367 -9.50 16.18 -9.19
CA GLY A 367 -10.75 16.88 -9.46
C GLY A 367 -11.01 18.08 -8.54
N ASP A 368 -12.21 18.17 -7.97
CA ASP A 368 -12.64 19.30 -7.12
C ASP A 368 -13.50 18.84 -5.93
N LEU A 369 -13.85 19.79 -5.05
CA LEU A 369 -14.64 19.54 -3.83
C LEU A 369 -16.14 19.87 -3.99
N GLU A 370 -16.65 20.22 -5.18
CA GLU A 370 -18.03 20.72 -5.33
C GLU A 370 -19.06 19.70 -4.85
N ALA A 371 -18.96 18.47 -5.37
CA ALA A 371 -19.87 17.40 -4.98
C ALA A 371 -19.61 16.86 -3.57
N TRP A 372 -18.39 16.99 -3.05
CA TRP A 372 -18.10 16.68 -1.66
C TRP A 372 -18.85 17.63 -0.73
N ASN A 373 -18.76 18.94 -1.00
CA ASN A 373 -19.47 19.96 -0.25
C ASN A 373 -20.98 19.76 -0.34
N LEU A 374 -21.50 19.48 -1.54
CA LEU A 374 -22.91 19.15 -1.74
C LEU A 374 -23.35 17.92 -0.94
N MET A 375 -22.54 16.84 -0.92
CA MET A 375 -22.80 15.65 -0.12
C MET A 375 -22.88 15.99 1.38
N VAL A 376 -21.91 16.74 1.90
CA VAL A 376 -21.87 17.14 3.31
C VAL A 376 -23.06 18.02 3.68
N GLU A 377 -23.38 19.02 2.84
CA GLU A 377 -24.53 19.91 3.03
C GLU A 377 -25.87 19.16 3.00
N THR A 378 -26.01 18.19 2.09
CA THR A 378 -27.20 17.36 1.97
C THR A 378 -27.33 16.43 3.17
N ALA A 379 -26.23 15.81 3.59
CA ALA A 379 -26.21 14.93 4.75
C ALA A 379 -26.54 15.66 6.06
N ASN A 380 -26.12 16.92 6.22
CA ASN A 380 -26.53 17.75 7.37
C ASN A 380 -28.07 17.85 7.54
N LYS A 381 -28.82 17.61 6.47
CA LYS A 381 -30.29 17.65 6.41
C LYS A 381 -30.91 16.24 6.25
N ALA A 382 -30.15 15.16 6.41
CA ALA A 382 -30.60 13.80 6.13
C ALA A 382 -31.78 13.31 6.99
N SER A 383 -32.12 13.98 8.10
CA SER A 383 -33.37 13.71 8.83
C SER A 383 -34.61 13.94 7.97
N ASP A 384 -34.54 14.79 6.94
CA ASP A 384 -35.55 14.90 5.89
C ASP A 384 -35.36 13.74 4.88
N PRO A 385 -36.37 12.87 4.69
CA PRO A 385 -36.29 11.75 3.74
C PRO A 385 -35.95 12.17 2.30
N SER A 386 -36.37 13.37 1.88
CA SER A 386 -36.06 13.87 0.53
C SER A 386 -34.60 14.27 0.38
N CYS A 387 -33.96 14.79 1.43
CA CYS A 387 -32.52 15.05 1.46
C CYS A 387 -31.74 13.74 1.54
N TYR A 388 -32.19 12.77 2.35
CA TYR A 388 -31.56 11.46 2.41
C TYR A 388 -31.56 10.76 1.05
N GLN A 389 -32.69 10.79 0.32
CA GLN A 389 -32.78 10.20 -1.02
C GLN A 389 -31.83 10.86 -2.04
N GLN A 390 -31.55 12.16 -1.92
CA GLN A 390 -30.60 12.84 -2.82
C GLN A 390 -29.17 12.31 -2.66
N LEU A 391 -28.82 11.73 -1.50
CA LEU A 391 -27.50 11.17 -1.25
C LEU A 391 -27.19 9.93 -2.09
N ASP A 392 -28.19 9.22 -2.62
CA ASP A 392 -27.98 8.05 -3.48
C ASP A 392 -27.14 8.37 -4.75
N SER A 393 -27.07 9.66 -5.14
CA SER A 393 -26.24 10.14 -6.25
C SER A 393 -24.88 10.72 -5.83
N LEU A 394 -24.65 10.86 -4.53
CA LEU A 394 -23.50 11.55 -3.95
C LEU A 394 -22.64 10.65 -3.08
N LEU A 395 -23.22 9.59 -2.51
CA LEU A 395 -22.58 8.68 -1.57
C LEU A 395 -23.07 7.25 -1.78
N ASP A 396 -22.14 6.29 -1.89
CA ASP A 396 -22.48 4.88 -1.81
C ASP A 396 -22.78 4.53 -0.35
N ILE A 397 -24.07 4.53 -0.01
CA ILE A 397 -24.56 4.32 1.36
C ILE A 397 -24.14 2.96 1.91
N ASP A 398 -24.16 1.91 1.10
CA ASP A 398 -23.81 0.57 1.57
C ASP A 398 -22.29 0.43 1.79
N ALA A 399 -21.48 1.02 0.91
CA ALA A 399 -20.04 1.10 1.10
C ALA A 399 -19.68 1.94 2.33
N MET A 400 -20.40 3.03 2.59
CA MET A 400 -20.23 3.86 3.79
C MET A 400 -20.52 3.06 5.07
N ILE A 401 -21.60 2.30 5.11
CA ILE A 401 -21.95 1.44 6.26
C ILE A 401 -20.84 0.41 6.52
N ASP A 402 -20.40 -0.31 5.48
CA ASP A 402 -19.37 -1.34 5.61
C ASP A 402 -18.02 -0.74 6.07
N TYR A 403 -17.65 0.42 5.52
CA TYR A 403 -16.45 1.16 5.93
C TYR A 403 -16.49 1.62 7.40
N MET A 404 -17.64 2.13 7.86
CA MET A 404 -17.83 2.52 9.27
C MET A 404 -17.71 1.30 10.18
N LEU A 405 -18.34 0.17 9.83
CA LEU A 405 -18.29 -1.05 10.62
C LEU A 405 -16.87 -1.64 10.73
N ILE A 406 -16.05 -1.56 9.68
CA ILE A 406 -14.64 -1.99 9.75
C ILE A 406 -13.85 -1.13 10.75
N ASN A 407 -13.97 0.20 10.68
CA ASN A 407 -13.25 1.10 11.59
C ASN A 407 -13.74 0.96 13.04
N GLN A 408 -15.05 0.82 13.25
CA GLN A 408 -15.66 0.60 14.55
C GLN A 408 -15.27 -0.75 15.12
N TYR A 409 -15.26 -1.82 14.31
CA TYR A 409 -14.73 -3.12 14.71
C TYR A 409 -13.27 -3.02 15.13
N GLY A 410 -12.43 -2.34 14.34
CA GLY A 410 -11.02 -2.14 14.68
C GLY A 410 -10.77 -1.27 15.92
N GLY A 411 -11.74 -0.44 16.29
CA GLY A 411 -11.52 0.59 17.31
C GLY A 411 -10.48 1.61 16.86
N ASN A 412 -10.59 2.08 15.61
CA ASN A 412 -9.61 2.95 14.98
C ASN A 412 -9.63 4.36 15.60
N THR A 413 -8.71 4.63 16.53
CA THR A 413 -8.63 5.91 17.26
C THR A 413 -7.79 6.97 16.54
N ASP A 414 -6.94 6.56 15.60
CA ASP A 414 -6.09 7.44 14.80
C ASP A 414 -6.80 7.86 13.49
N TRP A 415 -8.12 8.06 13.60
CA TRP A 415 -9.09 8.26 12.54
C TRP A 415 -10.25 9.08 13.14
N ASP A 416 -10.99 9.93 12.44
CA ASP A 416 -11.17 10.11 10.99
C ASP A 416 -10.70 11.47 10.46
N HIS A 417 -9.98 12.24 11.28
CA HIS A 417 -9.42 13.53 10.89
C HIS A 417 -8.23 13.40 9.91
N HIS A 418 -7.81 12.17 9.61
CA HIS A 418 -6.91 11.72 8.53
C HIS A 418 -7.13 10.20 8.33
N ASN A 419 -6.25 9.51 7.58
CA ASN A 419 -6.24 8.05 7.40
C ASN A 419 -7.47 7.47 6.67
N TRP A 420 -7.81 8.06 5.52
CA TRP A 420 -8.81 7.53 4.59
C TRP A 420 -8.69 8.19 3.21
N TYR A 421 -9.32 7.55 2.22
CA TYR A 421 -9.59 8.12 0.90
C TYR A 421 -11.09 8.01 0.60
N ALA A 422 -11.61 8.93 -0.20
CA ALA A 422 -12.93 8.83 -0.81
C ALA A 422 -12.80 9.07 -2.32
N ILE A 423 -13.31 8.15 -3.13
CA ILE A 423 -13.27 8.27 -4.59
C ILE A 423 -14.69 8.29 -5.15
N ARG A 424 -14.94 9.16 -6.12
CA ARG A 424 -16.22 9.25 -6.84
C ARG A 424 -16.00 9.34 -8.33
N ARG A 425 -16.74 8.56 -9.11
CA ARG A 425 -16.88 8.80 -10.55
C ARG A 425 -17.87 9.94 -10.79
N LYS A 426 -17.55 10.88 -11.67
CA LYS A 426 -18.45 11.97 -12.10
C LYS A 426 -19.54 11.40 -13.01
N GLY A 427 -20.70 12.06 -13.03
CA GLY A 427 -21.83 11.68 -13.87
C GLY A 427 -23.00 11.08 -13.10
N THR A 428 -24.16 11.01 -13.77
CA THR A 428 -25.46 10.64 -13.17
C THR A 428 -25.67 9.15 -12.96
N ASP A 429 -24.78 8.31 -13.50
CA ASP A 429 -24.79 6.85 -13.31
C ASP A 429 -23.81 6.39 -12.22
N SER A 430 -23.19 7.34 -11.52
CA SER A 430 -22.27 7.08 -10.42
C SER A 430 -23.04 6.75 -9.13
N PRO A 431 -22.60 5.74 -8.36
CA PRO A 431 -23.15 5.49 -7.03
C PRO A 431 -22.69 6.52 -5.98
N GLY A 432 -21.89 7.52 -6.37
CA GLY A 432 -21.36 8.54 -5.46
C GLY A 432 -19.98 8.21 -4.90
N PHE A 433 -19.59 8.90 -3.82
CA PHE A 433 -18.34 8.66 -3.12
C PHE A 433 -18.31 7.28 -2.48
N GLN A 434 -17.19 6.58 -2.62
CA GLN A 434 -16.85 5.34 -1.92
C GLN A 434 -15.64 5.60 -1.02
N PHE A 435 -15.77 5.32 0.28
CA PHE A 435 -14.69 5.45 1.25
C PHE A 435 -13.79 4.21 1.24
N LEU A 436 -12.48 4.40 1.38
CA LEU A 436 -11.48 3.33 1.41
C LEU A 436 -10.70 3.36 2.73
N CYS A 437 -10.53 2.18 3.35
CA CYS A 437 -9.65 2.01 4.49
C CYS A 437 -8.20 2.26 4.07
N TRP A 438 -7.51 3.14 4.79
CA TRP A 438 -6.12 3.48 4.53
C TRP A 438 -5.42 3.89 5.82
N ASP A 439 -4.21 3.37 6.05
CA ASP A 439 -3.39 3.75 7.21
C ASP A 439 -4.08 3.40 8.54
N THR A 440 -4.64 2.19 8.60
CA THR A 440 -5.36 1.67 9.77
C THR A 440 -4.45 0.85 10.68
N GLU A 441 -3.21 1.28 10.90
CA GLU A 441 -2.24 0.63 11.79
C GLU A 441 -2.63 0.69 13.27
N ILE A 442 -3.42 1.70 13.67
CA ILE A 442 -3.86 1.92 15.05
C ILE A 442 -5.26 1.34 15.25
N ILE A 443 -5.35 0.02 15.07
CA ILE A 443 -6.54 -0.79 15.37
C ILE A 443 -6.15 -1.97 16.26
N PHE A 444 -7.15 -2.59 16.88
CA PHE A 444 -7.01 -3.77 17.71
C PHE A 444 -6.25 -3.59 19.03
N GLU A 445 -6.09 -2.36 19.51
CA GLU A 445 -5.34 -2.12 20.74
C GLU A 445 -6.15 -2.50 21.98
N ASN A 446 -7.37 -1.97 22.09
CA ASN A 446 -8.26 -2.16 23.23
C ASN A 446 -9.55 -2.85 22.76
N PRO A 447 -9.87 -4.07 23.24
CA PRO A 447 -11.11 -4.77 22.86
C PRO A 447 -12.36 -3.99 23.28
N GLY A 448 -12.21 -3.04 24.20
CA GLY A 448 -13.27 -2.18 24.66
C GLY A 448 -13.38 -0.82 24.02
N GLU A 449 -12.58 -0.53 23.02
CA GLU A 449 -12.58 0.76 22.34
C GLU A 449 -13.92 1.00 21.65
N ASN A 450 -14.53 2.16 21.90
CA ASN A 450 -15.81 2.54 21.29
C ASN A 450 -15.70 3.93 20.68
N ILE A 451 -15.62 3.95 19.35
CA ILE A 451 -15.47 5.17 18.55
C ILE A 451 -16.78 5.67 17.95
N LEU A 452 -17.94 5.11 18.33
CA LEU A 452 -19.26 5.50 17.78
C LEU A 452 -19.58 6.97 18.00
N ASN A 453 -19.02 7.59 19.05
CA ASN A 453 -19.25 9.00 19.38
C ASN A 453 -18.32 9.99 18.66
N LEU A 454 -17.35 9.51 17.87
CA LEU A 454 -16.57 10.38 16.99
C LEU A 454 -17.50 11.02 15.95
N LYS A 455 -17.34 12.33 15.74
CA LYS A 455 -18.26 13.14 14.92
C LYS A 455 -17.58 14.37 14.32
N ASN A 456 -16.41 14.18 13.73
CA ASN A 456 -15.64 15.27 13.13
C ASN A 456 -16.41 15.85 11.93
N LYS A 457 -16.74 17.14 12.02
CA LYS A 457 -17.62 17.82 11.06
C LYS A 457 -16.98 17.85 9.67
N GLY A 458 -17.69 17.33 8.67
CA GLY A 458 -17.21 17.27 7.29
C GLY A 458 -16.26 16.11 6.99
N TYR A 459 -16.05 15.21 7.96
CA TYR A 459 -15.27 13.98 7.85
C TYR A 459 -16.20 12.76 7.97
N PRO A 460 -15.73 11.53 7.70
CA PRO A 460 -16.59 10.34 7.64
C PRO A 460 -17.46 10.11 8.90
N SER A 461 -16.91 10.30 10.10
CA SER A 461 -17.63 10.12 11.36
C SER A 461 -18.74 11.16 11.56
N GLY A 462 -18.51 12.41 11.18
CA GLY A 462 -19.54 13.45 11.19
C GLY A 462 -20.62 13.21 10.14
N LEU A 463 -20.25 12.72 8.95
CA LEU A 463 -21.17 12.30 7.91
C LEU A 463 -22.07 11.15 8.41
N PHE A 464 -21.48 10.14 9.02
CA PHE A 464 -22.18 9.03 9.66
C PHE A 464 -23.20 9.53 10.71
N HIS A 465 -22.79 10.40 11.64
CA HIS A 465 -23.70 10.96 12.66
C HIS A 465 -24.89 11.71 12.04
N ASN A 466 -24.65 12.44 10.96
CA ASN A 466 -25.70 13.14 10.24
C ASN A 466 -26.68 12.18 9.56
N LEU A 467 -26.17 11.11 8.94
CA LEU A 467 -26.97 10.04 8.34
C LEU A 467 -27.80 9.28 9.39
N MET A 468 -27.25 9.02 10.58
CA MET A 468 -27.93 8.34 11.68
C MET A 468 -29.19 9.08 12.18
N LYS A 469 -29.35 10.36 11.85
CA LYS A 469 -30.59 11.11 12.13
C LYS A 469 -31.76 10.67 11.24
N ASN A 470 -31.51 9.90 10.19
CA ASN A 470 -32.52 9.31 9.32
C ASN A 470 -32.87 7.90 9.78
N GLY A 471 -34.17 7.61 9.95
CA GLY A 471 -34.64 6.30 10.42
C GLY A 471 -34.30 5.13 9.49
N ASP A 472 -34.37 5.34 8.17
CA ASP A 472 -34.07 4.29 7.19
C ASP A 472 -32.57 3.96 7.19
N PHE A 473 -31.71 4.98 7.26
CA PHE A 473 -30.26 4.77 7.40
C PHE A 473 -29.92 4.05 8.71
N ALA A 474 -30.45 4.51 9.84
CA ALA A 474 -30.19 3.91 11.15
C ALA A 474 -30.61 2.44 11.18
N TRP A 475 -31.75 2.11 10.56
CA TRP A 475 -32.21 0.73 10.43
C TRP A 475 -31.30 -0.09 9.51
N ARG A 476 -30.93 0.41 8.33
CA ARG A 476 -29.99 -0.27 7.40
C ARG A 476 -28.65 -0.56 8.08
N TYR A 477 -28.10 0.44 8.78
CA TYR A 477 -26.85 0.32 9.52
C TYR A 477 -26.96 -0.77 10.60
N LEU A 478 -28.03 -0.76 11.41
CA LEU A 478 -28.23 -1.78 12.44
C LEU A 478 -28.41 -3.19 11.87
N GLN A 479 -29.17 -3.36 10.78
CA GLN A 479 -29.33 -4.66 10.13
C GLN A 479 -27.99 -5.18 9.59
N ARG A 480 -27.23 -4.30 8.91
CA ARG A 480 -25.92 -4.66 8.39
C ARG A 480 -24.93 -4.97 9.51
N ALA A 481 -24.97 -4.24 10.63
CA ALA A 481 -24.17 -4.54 11.82
C ALA A 481 -24.49 -5.92 12.38
N ARG A 482 -25.78 -6.27 12.52
CA ARG A 482 -26.22 -7.60 12.98
C ARG A 482 -25.76 -8.72 12.05
N GLU A 483 -25.82 -8.51 10.74
CA GLU A 483 -25.34 -9.46 9.74
C GLU A 483 -23.81 -9.65 9.84
N LEU A 484 -23.04 -8.56 9.82
CA LEU A 484 -21.59 -8.65 9.76
C LEU A 484 -20.96 -9.08 11.08
N LEU A 485 -21.53 -8.68 12.23
CA LEU A 485 -20.98 -8.95 13.56
C LEU A 485 -21.54 -10.23 14.20
N ALA A 486 -22.46 -10.95 13.54
CA ALA A 486 -22.87 -12.29 13.95
C ALA A 486 -21.66 -13.25 14.01
N ASP A 487 -21.79 -14.34 14.76
CA ASP A 487 -20.71 -15.32 14.93
C ASP A 487 -20.17 -15.88 13.60
N ASP A 488 -21.04 -16.05 12.60
CA ASP A 488 -20.72 -16.49 11.23
C ASP A 488 -20.60 -15.34 10.22
N GLY A 489 -20.82 -14.10 10.64
CA GLY A 489 -20.68 -12.88 9.84
C GLY A 489 -19.22 -12.58 9.48
N MET A 490 -19.00 -11.70 8.49
CA MET A 490 -17.64 -11.36 8.03
C MET A 490 -16.77 -10.68 9.10
N LEU A 491 -17.38 -9.91 10.00
CA LEU A 491 -16.72 -9.34 11.18
C LEU A 491 -16.96 -10.20 12.44
N GLY A 492 -17.46 -11.43 12.28
CA GLY A 492 -17.56 -12.45 13.31
C GLY A 492 -16.19 -13.06 13.65
N PRO A 493 -16.03 -13.70 14.83
CA PRO A 493 -14.72 -14.16 15.31
C PRO A 493 -14.01 -15.11 14.33
N ARG A 494 -14.74 -16.01 13.68
CA ARG A 494 -14.16 -16.97 12.74
C ARG A 494 -13.55 -16.29 11.52
N GLN A 495 -14.31 -15.42 10.86
CA GLN A 495 -13.90 -14.80 9.60
C GLN A 495 -12.77 -13.78 9.81
N VAL A 496 -12.82 -13.05 10.92
CA VAL A 496 -11.75 -12.11 11.29
C VAL A 496 -10.44 -12.85 11.53
N VAL A 497 -10.47 -13.94 12.28
CA VAL A 497 -9.27 -14.77 12.54
C VAL A 497 -8.77 -15.41 11.25
N GLU A 498 -9.64 -15.90 10.37
CA GLU A 498 -9.24 -16.49 9.09
C GLU A 498 -8.44 -15.49 8.23
N VAL A 499 -8.91 -14.24 8.14
CA VAL A 499 -8.19 -13.18 7.40
C VAL A 499 -6.90 -12.79 8.09
N TRP A 500 -6.91 -12.68 9.42
CA TRP A 500 -5.73 -12.34 10.22
C TRP A 500 -4.62 -13.40 10.09
N ASP A 501 -4.98 -14.68 10.16
CA ASP A 501 -4.05 -15.80 10.08
C ASP A 501 -3.48 -15.93 8.66
N SER A 502 -4.30 -15.73 7.63
CA SER A 502 -3.82 -15.68 6.24
C SER A 502 -2.73 -14.61 6.04
N LEU A 503 -2.88 -13.44 6.66
CA LEU A 503 -1.86 -12.38 6.60
C LEU A 503 -0.60 -12.75 7.38
N TYR A 504 -0.74 -13.32 8.57
CA TYR A 504 0.40 -13.84 9.32
C TYR A 504 1.20 -14.87 8.51
N HIS A 505 0.53 -15.86 7.91
CA HIS A 505 1.19 -16.87 7.09
C HIS A 505 1.88 -16.29 5.84
N THR A 506 1.44 -15.13 5.36
CA THR A 506 2.09 -14.44 4.24
C THR A 506 3.49 -13.94 4.63
N ILE A 507 3.70 -13.52 5.89
CA ILE A 507 4.93 -12.83 6.32
C ILE A 507 5.72 -13.53 7.43
N SER A 508 5.21 -14.64 7.99
CA SER A 508 5.69 -15.24 9.24
C SER A 508 7.20 -15.49 9.29
N SER A 509 7.80 -15.97 8.20
CA SER A 509 9.24 -16.22 8.11
C SER A 509 10.03 -14.95 7.77
N ALA A 510 9.46 -14.05 6.96
CA ALA A 510 10.05 -12.76 6.62
C ALA A 510 10.24 -11.84 7.85
N LEU A 511 9.45 -12.03 8.91
CA LEU A 511 9.59 -11.29 10.17
C LEU A 511 10.96 -11.47 10.84
N TYR A 512 11.64 -12.61 10.65
CA TYR A 512 13.00 -12.80 11.19
C TYR A 512 14.02 -11.90 10.51
N ALA A 513 13.88 -11.69 9.20
CA ALA A 513 14.71 -10.74 8.46
C ALA A 513 14.41 -9.30 8.87
N GLU A 514 13.15 -8.94 9.07
CA GLU A 514 12.76 -7.62 9.62
C GLU A 514 13.33 -7.40 11.02
N SER A 515 13.28 -8.42 11.89
CA SER A 515 13.84 -8.39 13.25
C SER A 515 15.35 -8.18 13.22
N ALA A 516 16.06 -8.94 12.39
CA ALA A 516 17.51 -8.79 12.25
C ALA A 516 17.92 -7.43 11.64
N ARG A 517 17.04 -6.76 10.88
CA ARG A 517 17.36 -5.47 10.26
C ARG A 517 17.01 -4.27 11.13
N TRP A 518 15.90 -4.32 11.86
CA TRP A 518 15.32 -3.15 12.53
C TRP A 518 14.93 -3.39 13.99
N GLY A 519 15.02 -4.63 14.46
CA GLY A 519 14.56 -5.04 15.79
C GLY A 519 15.35 -4.41 16.93
N ASP A 520 16.59 -4.01 16.70
CA ASP A 520 17.51 -3.44 17.69
C ASP A 520 17.78 -1.94 17.48
N TYR A 521 17.27 -1.31 16.41
CA TYR A 521 17.55 0.10 16.08
C TYR A 521 17.38 1.05 17.28
N ARG A 522 16.31 0.88 18.06
CA ARG A 522 16.04 1.71 19.24
C ARG A 522 16.83 1.31 20.49
N ARG A 523 17.49 0.16 20.49
CA ARG A 523 18.43 -0.26 21.53
C ARG A 523 19.81 0.32 21.25
N ASP A 524 20.29 0.20 20.01
CA ASP A 524 21.71 0.38 19.69
C ASP A 524 22.04 1.67 18.94
N VAL A 525 21.09 2.20 18.16
CA VAL A 525 21.33 3.37 17.30
C VAL A 525 20.68 4.63 17.86
N HIS A 526 19.37 4.57 18.15
CA HIS A 526 18.59 5.71 18.64
C HIS A 526 17.66 5.32 19.81
N PRO A 527 18.19 5.26 21.05
CA PRO A 527 17.38 5.06 22.25
C PRO A 527 16.51 6.28 22.53
N TYR A 528 15.22 6.16 22.27
CA TYR A 528 14.20 7.17 22.52
C TYR A 528 13.30 6.72 23.68
N THR A 529 13.12 7.58 24.70
CA THR A 529 12.35 7.39 25.96
C THR A 529 12.86 6.33 26.95
N THR A 530 13.13 5.10 26.51
CA THR A 530 13.64 4.00 27.34
C THR A 530 14.80 3.33 26.61
N ARG A 531 15.69 2.64 27.36
CA ARG A 531 16.72 1.80 26.72
C ARG A 531 15.98 0.73 25.91
N GLY A 532 16.14 0.75 24.58
CA GLY A 532 15.44 -0.18 23.71
C GLY A 532 15.79 -1.64 24.00
N LYS A 533 15.02 -2.55 23.41
CA LYS A 533 15.22 -4.00 23.41
C LYS A 533 15.39 -4.48 21.97
N LEU A 534 16.02 -5.63 21.79
CA LEU A 534 15.96 -6.35 20.52
C LEU A 534 14.57 -6.99 20.40
N TYR A 535 13.78 -6.51 19.45
CA TYR A 535 12.45 -7.04 19.18
C TYR A 535 12.52 -8.26 18.27
N THR A 536 12.09 -9.41 18.78
CA THR A 536 12.10 -10.72 18.12
C THR A 536 10.70 -11.23 17.81
N VAL A 537 10.62 -12.21 16.90
CA VAL A 537 9.36 -12.86 16.52
C VAL A 537 8.73 -13.56 17.73
N GLU A 538 9.52 -14.35 18.46
CA GLU A 538 9.07 -15.20 19.56
C GLU A 538 8.59 -14.39 20.76
N GLU A 539 9.38 -13.42 21.21
CA GLU A 539 9.13 -12.74 22.47
C GLU A 539 8.14 -11.57 22.32
N HIS A 540 8.10 -10.95 21.14
CA HIS A 540 7.35 -9.71 20.93
C HIS A 540 6.19 -9.90 19.94
N TYR A 541 6.47 -10.34 18.71
CA TYR A 541 5.43 -10.47 17.69
C TYR A 541 4.36 -11.49 18.10
N MET A 542 4.78 -12.68 18.52
CA MET A 542 3.87 -13.76 18.90
C MET A 542 3.11 -13.44 20.19
N LYS A 543 3.72 -12.69 21.11
CA LYS A 543 3.03 -12.22 22.32
C LYS A 543 1.84 -11.32 21.98
N GLU A 544 2.04 -10.32 21.11
CA GLU A 544 0.95 -9.45 20.66
C GLU A 544 -0.08 -10.22 19.83
N ARG A 545 0.36 -11.09 18.92
CA ARG A 545 -0.55 -11.92 18.12
C ARG A 545 -1.44 -12.80 19.02
N ASN A 546 -0.87 -13.42 20.05
CA ASN A 546 -1.61 -14.23 21.01
C ASN A 546 -2.58 -13.40 21.83
N ARG A 547 -2.23 -12.16 22.21
CA ARG A 547 -3.17 -11.23 22.86
C ARG A 547 -4.37 -10.96 21.95
N LEU A 548 -4.15 -10.72 20.66
CA LEU A 548 -5.24 -10.49 19.71
C LEU A 548 -6.16 -11.69 19.57
N LEU A 549 -5.59 -12.89 19.39
CA LEU A 549 -6.35 -14.13 19.21
C LEU A 549 -7.12 -14.55 20.46
N ASN A 550 -6.54 -14.35 21.65
CA ASN A 550 -7.13 -14.83 22.89
C ASN A 550 -8.05 -13.79 23.55
N ASN A 551 -7.76 -12.50 23.39
CA ASN A 551 -8.39 -11.45 24.18
C ASN A 551 -9.12 -10.39 23.34
N TYR A 552 -8.80 -10.23 22.05
CA TYR A 552 -9.45 -9.24 21.19
C TYR A 552 -10.55 -9.86 20.33
N PHE A 553 -10.18 -10.71 19.37
CA PHE A 553 -11.11 -11.24 18.37
C PHE A 553 -12.29 -12.05 18.95
N PRO A 554 -12.13 -12.87 20.01
CA PRO A 554 -13.23 -13.68 20.53
C PRO A 554 -14.40 -12.88 21.10
N ILE A 555 -14.16 -11.65 21.57
CA ILE A 555 -15.18 -10.84 22.26
C ILE A 555 -15.62 -9.61 21.45
N ARG A 556 -14.86 -9.24 20.42
CA ARG A 556 -15.01 -7.93 19.77
C ARG A 556 -16.36 -7.77 19.07
N SER A 557 -16.79 -8.76 18.30
CA SER A 557 -18.01 -8.68 17.48
C SER A 557 -19.25 -8.44 18.34
N ASN A 558 -19.41 -9.23 19.41
CA ASN A 558 -20.50 -9.08 20.37
C ASN A 558 -20.48 -7.73 21.10
N ARG A 559 -19.30 -7.26 21.48
CA ARG A 559 -19.17 -5.96 22.15
C ARG A 559 -19.57 -4.80 21.23
N VAL A 560 -19.03 -4.77 20.02
CA VAL A 560 -19.34 -3.72 19.04
C VAL A 560 -20.82 -3.74 18.68
N LEU A 561 -21.41 -4.93 18.50
CA LEU A 561 -22.84 -5.05 18.22
C LEU A 561 -23.68 -4.49 19.38
N SER A 562 -23.34 -4.81 20.64
CA SER A 562 -24.05 -4.27 21.80
C SER A 562 -23.93 -2.75 21.91
N ASP A 563 -22.75 -2.19 21.61
CA ASP A 563 -22.53 -0.74 21.59
C ASP A 563 -23.37 -0.07 20.49
N ILE A 564 -23.46 -0.69 19.30
CA ILE A 564 -24.30 -0.22 18.19
C ILE A 564 -25.78 -0.27 18.54
N GLU A 565 -26.26 -1.38 19.11
CA GLU A 565 -27.68 -1.52 19.49
C GLU A 565 -28.11 -0.46 20.50
N ARG A 566 -27.24 -0.15 21.47
CA ARG A 566 -27.46 0.94 22.41
C ARG A 566 -27.46 2.30 21.72
N PHE A 567 -26.42 2.56 20.91
CA PHE A 567 -26.28 3.83 20.20
C PHE A 567 -27.48 4.14 19.30
N VAL A 568 -28.01 3.13 18.59
CA VAL A 568 -29.22 3.28 17.76
C VAL A 568 -30.47 3.43 18.63
N GLY A 569 -30.57 2.70 19.74
CA GLY A 569 -31.71 2.78 20.66
C GLY A 569 -31.85 4.12 21.38
N ASP A 570 -30.74 4.84 21.58
CA ASP A 570 -30.71 6.17 22.20
C ASP A 570 -31.15 7.30 21.25
N ILE A 571 -31.35 7.02 19.96
CA ILE A 571 -31.81 8.03 18.98
C ILE A 571 -33.29 8.37 19.27
N PRO A 572 -33.64 9.64 19.57
CA PRO A 572 -34.99 10.01 19.94
C PRO A 572 -36.01 9.61 18.88
N SER A 573 -37.10 8.98 19.32
CA SER A 573 -38.17 8.41 18.47
C SER A 573 -38.91 9.43 17.60
N GLY A 574 -38.69 10.73 17.82
CA GLY A 574 -39.23 11.83 17.02
C GLY A 574 -38.24 12.48 16.04
N MET A 575 -36.95 12.09 16.05
CA MET A 575 -35.94 12.54 15.07
C MET A 575 -35.66 11.48 14.00
N ALA A 576 -35.66 10.22 14.40
CA ALA A 576 -35.89 9.11 13.50
C ALA A 576 -37.32 8.68 13.72
N ALA A 577 -38.24 9.04 12.82
CA ALA A 577 -39.39 8.17 12.62
C ALA A 577 -38.77 6.84 12.17
N ILE A 578 -38.48 5.96 13.12
CA ILE A 578 -38.22 4.57 12.82
C ILE A 578 -39.58 4.10 12.32
N THR A 579 -39.82 4.24 11.02
CA THR A 579 -40.60 3.26 10.30
C THR A 579 -39.79 1.98 10.44
N ILE A 580 -39.87 1.36 11.62
CA ILE A 580 -39.75 -0.07 11.73
C ILE A 580 -40.79 -0.49 10.70
N PRO A 581 -40.43 -1.12 9.57
CA PRO A 581 -41.42 -1.91 8.89
C PRO A 581 -41.76 -2.92 9.96
N ILE A 582 -42.85 -2.68 10.70
CA ILE A 582 -43.47 -3.67 11.56
C ILE A 582 -43.44 -4.90 10.67
N ALA A 583 -42.71 -5.91 11.12
CA ALA A 583 -42.46 -7.10 10.37
C ALA A 583 -43.82 -7.76 10.13
N ASP A 584 -44.48 -7.37 9.03
CA ASP A 584 -45.78 -7.89 8.59
C ASP A 584 -46.25 -7.33 7.24
N THR A 585 -45.47 -6.56 6.46
CA THR A 585 -45.90 -6.29 5.07
C THR A 585 -45.78 -7.58 4.25
N PRO A 586 -46.89 -8.16 3.76
CA PRO A 586 -46.85 -9.42 3.03
C PRO A 586 -46.08 -9.24 1.72
N TYR A 587 -45.26 -10.23 1.37
CA TYR A 587 -44.74 -10.32 0.01
C TYR A 587 -45.90 -10.56 -0.93
N TYR A 588 -45.86 -10.04 -2.15
CA TYR A 588 -46.82 -10.39 -3.19
C TYR A 588 -46.11 -11.15 -4.30
N ASN A 589 -46.74 -12.21 -4.82
CA ASN A 589 -46.25 -12.78 -6.08
C ASN A 589 -46.46 -11.76 -7.23
N LEU A 590 -45.89 -12.02 -8.40
CA LEU A 590 -46.00 -11.11 -9.55
C LEU A 590 -47.45 -10.89 -10.04
N ASN A 591 -48.40 -11.70 -9.57
CA ASN A 591 -49.83 -11.57 -9.83
C ASN A 591 -50.57 -10.79 -8.74
N GLY A 592 -49.86 -10.21 -7.77
CA GLY A 592 -50.44 -9.38 -6.72
C GLY A 592 -51.11 -10.16 -5.58
N GLN A 593 -50.83 -11.46 -5.42
CA GLN A 593 -51.37 -12.25 -4.30
C GLN A 593 -50.38 -12.30 -3.12
N PRO A 594 -50.85 -12.16 -1.88
CA PRO A 594 -50.00 -12.18 -0.70
C PRO A 594 -49.33 -13.56 -0.48
N VAL A 595 -48.08 -13.55 -0.02
CA VAL A 595 -47.19 -14.68 0.23
C VAL A 595 -46.60 -14.48 1.62
N THR A 596 -46.99 -15.35 2.54
CA THR A 596 -46.59 -15.28 3.96
C THR A 596 -45.22 -15.90 4.24
N ARG A 597 -44.69 -16.72 3.32
CA ARG A 597 -43.35 -17.33 3.40
C ARG A 597 -42.73 -17.44 2.00
N PRO A 598 -42.13 -16.36 1.47
CA PRO A 598 -41.54 -16.41 0.15
C PRO A 598 -40.32 -17.35 0.13
N THR A 599 -40.29 -18.26 -0.85
CA THR A 599 -39.10 -19.05 -1.20
C THR A 599 -38.24 -18.30 -2.20
N LYS A 600 -37.09 -18.85 -2.61
CA LYS A 600 -36.26 -18.29 -3.70
C LYS A 600 -37.11 -17.89 -4.92
N GLY A 601 -37.01 -16.63 -5.34
CA GLY A 601 -37.83 -16.07 -6.42
C GLY A 601 -37.96 -14.55 -6.41
N ILE A 602 -38.76 -14.01 -7.34
CA ILE A 602 -39.03 -12.57 -7.47
C ILE A 602 -40.43 -12.27 -6.90
N TYR A 603 -40.50 -11.29 -6.00
CA TYR A 603 -41.74 -10.86 -5.35
C TYR A 603 -41.89 -9.34 -5.43
N ILE A 604 -43.07 -8.85 -5.08
CA ILE A 604 -43.34 -7.43 -4.89
C ILE A 604 -43.46 -7.17 -3.39
N LYS A 605 -42.68 -6.25 -2.86
CA LYS A 605 -42.78 -5.76 -1.48
C LYS A 605 -42.74 -4.24 -1.51
N ASP A 606 -43.69 -3.60 -0.85
CA ASP A 606 -43.84 -2.13 -0.83
C ASP A 606 -43.88 -1.51 -2.25
N GLY A 607 -44.54 -2.20 -3.19
CA GLY A 607 -44.66 -1.76 -4.59
C GLY A 607 -43.39 -1.92 -5.45
N ARG A 608 -42.31 -2.51 -4.91
CA ARG A 608 -41.04 -2.73 -5.61
C ARG A 608 -40.76 -4.21 -5.82
N LYS A 609 -40.10 -4.56 -6.93
CA LYS A 609 -39.61 -5.93 -7.15
C LYS A 609 -38.43 -6.20 -6.21
N VAL A 610 -38.53 -7.29 -5.45
CA VAL A 610 -37.49 -7.79 -4.56
C VAL A 610 -37.14 -9.21 -4.96
N VAL A 611 -35.84 -9.54 -4.94
CA VAL A 611 -35.35 -10.89 -5.24
C VAL A 611 -34.98 -11.55 -3.92
N ILE A 612 -35.53 -12.75 -3.69
CA ILE A 612 -35.16 -13.60 -2.55
C ILE A 612 -34.28 -14.71 -3.12
N HIS A 613 -33.06 -14.83 -2.59
CA HIS A 613 -31.99 -15.69 -3.09
C HIS A 613 -32.02 -17.11 -2.52
#